data_AF-A0A960LLM9-F1
#
_entry.id   AF-A0A960LLM9-F1
#
_cell.length_a   1.000
_cell.length_b   1.000
_cell.length_c   1.000
_cell.angle_alpha   90.00
_cell.angle_beta   90.00
_cell.angle_gamma   90.00
#
_symmetry.space_group_name_H-M   'P 1'
#
loop_
_entity.id
_entity.type
_entity.pdbx_description
1 polymer ?
#
loop_
_entity_poly.entity_id
_entity_poly.type
_entity_poly.pdbx_seq_one_letter_code
_entity_poly.pdbx_strand_id
1 'polypeptide(L)'
;MSLIPNQKQFLSALLVLAFPFSTFADATLVFGSTGEGKTQPSHQIHLKAGKVSIANANDKRLLVYDSATNTASVVDHGKKEVAELNRAAFEEMAAELIETQRLVLEEMEGKLRDLPKEKREELRRVMEVLHRSNDPDSAGKAGELRFETTGKTGEWLGKKVKRANVYLREKMWGTALIADGASIGLSAEDFSAALAFQRYFDSVTKGLPAAVGQLFGKSGIVTEDGQLIVKLDQEKSGDEPAESIGLLRIDHEPVESGWFEVPSDFAKTSLKPHDPAAESEKKTDPEATEN
;
A
#
# COMPACT_ATOMS: atom_id res chain seq x y z
N MET A 1 19.29 -65.35 49.55
CA MET A 1 19.73 -63.94 49.70
C MET A 1 20.61 -63.62 48.50
N SER A 2 19.98 -63.32 47.37
CA SER A 2 19.59 -61.99 46.87
C SER A 2 20.78 -61.16 46.40
N LEU A 3 20.86 -61.03 45.07
CA LEU A 3 21.77 -60.26 44.25
C LEU A 3 21.41 -58.77 44.31
N ILE A 4 22.41 -57.88 44.30
CA ILE A 4 22.24 -56.52 43.78
C ILE A 4 23.48 -56.17 42.93
N PRO A 5 23.34 -55.96 41.61
CA PRO A 5 24.43 -55.54 40.76
C PRO A 5 24.57 -54.02 40.70
N ASN A 6 25.84 -53.60 40.61
CA ASN A 6 26.35 -52.25 40.42
C ASN A 6 25.73 -51.58 39.18
N GLN A 7 24.89 -50.57 39.37
CA GLN A 7 24.41 -49.68 38.30
C GLN A 7 25.57 -48.79 37.83
N LYS A 8 26.12 -49.09 36.65
CA LYS A 8 26.96 -48.15 35.91
C LYS A 8 26.05 -47.04 35.39
N GLN A 9 26.21 -45.84 35.96
CA GLN A 9 25.57 -44.62 35.48
C GLN A 9 26.08 -44.31 34.07
N PHE A 10 25.23 -44.53 33.06
CA PHE A 10 25.41 -43.96 31.74
C PHE A 10 25.12 -42.45 31.85
N LEU A 11 26.18 -41.63 31.88
CA LEU A 11 26.06 -40.21 31.58
C LEU A 11 25.69 -40.09 30.10
N SER A 12 24.40 -39.97 29.81
CA SER A 12 23.90 -39.48 28.53
C SER A 12 24.29 -38.01 28.40
N ALA A 13 25.42 -37.75 27.75
CA ALA A 13 25.79 -36.42 27.30
C ALA A 13 24.78 -35.96 26.25
N LEU A 14 23.76 -35.21 26.68
CA LEU A 14 22.81 -34.53 25.82
C LEU A 14 23.58 -33.37 25.15
N LEU A 15 24.24 -33.67 24.03
CA LEU A 15 24.84 -32.67 23.15
C LEU A 15 23.69 -31.89 22.49
N VAL A 16 23.21 -30.84 23.17
CA VAL A 16 22.31 -29.85 22.58
C VAL A 16 23.12 -29.16 21.49
N LEU A 17 22.97 -29.63 20.25
CA LEU A 17 23.32 -28.87 19.06
C LEU A 17 22.45 -27.61 19.10
N ALA A 18 22.99 -26.55 19.70
CA ALA A 18 22.50 -25.20 19.52
C ALA A 18 22.72 -24.88 18.04
N PHE A 19 21.80 -25.35 17.19
CA PHE A 19 21.66 -24.81 15.86
C PHE A 19 21.49 -23.30 16.06
N PRO A 20 22.33 -22.46 15.44
CA PRO A 20 22.01 -21.05 15.36
C PRO A 20 20.67 -21.00 14.66
N PHE A 21 19.61 -20.77 15.43
CA PHE A 21 18.38 -20.28 14.87
C PHE A 21 18.78 -18.95 14.26
N SER A 22 19.06 -18.97 12.96
CA SER A 22 19.10 -17.77 12.15
C SER A 22 17.71 -17.19 12.29
N THR A 23 17.50 -16.37 13.31
CA THR A 23 16.43 -15.39 13.34
C THR A 23 16.64 -14.61 12.06
N PHE A 24 15.83 -14.94 11.05
CA PHE A 24 15.85 -14.22 9.79
C PHE A 24 15.67 -12.76 10.16
N ALA A 25 16.62 -11.94 9.69
CA ALA A 25 16.62 -10.53 10.00
C ALA A 25 15.34 -9.90 9.44
N ASP A 26 14.80 -8.95 10.20
CA ASP A 26 13.71 -8.08 9.78
C ASP A 26 13.99 -7.52 8.37
N ALA A 27 12.94 -7.21 7.62
CA ALA A 27 13.08 -6.70 6.26
C ALA A 27 12.48 -5.31 6.11
N THR A 28 13.20 -4.42 5.45
CA THR A 28 12.68 -3.13 4.98
C THR A 28 12.68 -3.10 3.46
N LEU A 29 11.51 -2.89 2.88
CA LEU A 29 11.31 -2.73 1.44
C LEU A 29 11.16 -1.24 1.12
N VAL A 30 12.07 -0.70 0.33
CA VAL A 30 12.04 0.71 -0.06
C VAL A 30 11.45 0.83 -1.46
N PHE A 31 10.30 1.46 -1.59
CA PHE A 31 9.62 1.69 -2.86
C PHE A 31 9.79 3.14 -3.30
N GLY A 32 9.74 3.35 -4.61
CA GLY A 32 9.76 4.68 -5.19
C GLY A 32 9.25 4.71 -6.61
N SER A 33 9.05 5.92 -7.10
CA SER A 33 8.77 6.15 -8.51
C SER A 33 10.07 6.48 -9.25
N THR A 34 10.17 6.02 -10.49
CA THR A 34 11.20 6.44 -11.42
C THR A 34 10.54 7.09 -12.62
N GLY A 35 10.77 8.38 -12.79
CA GLY A 35 10.24 9.20 -13.89
C GLY A 35 11.27 10.24 -14.31
N GLU A 36 11.36 10.54 -15.61
CA GLU A 36 12.25 11.56 -16.18
C GLU A 36 13.73 11.49 -15.71
N GLY A 37 14.23 10.27 -15.47
CA GLY A 37 15.61 10.06 -15.01
C GLY A 37 15.87 10.40 -13.54
N LYS A 38 14.83 10.67 -12.74
CA LYS A 38 14.90 10.82 -11.29
C LYS A 38 14.20 9.65 -10.62
N THR A 39 14.86 9.10 -9.60
CA THR A 39 14.28 8.10 -8.70
C THR A 39 14.01 8.77 -7.36
N GLN A 40 12.76 8.71 -6.90
CA GLN A 40 12.37 9.27 -5.61
C GLN A 40 11.75 8.17 -4.75
N PRO A 41 12.32 7.87 -3.56
CA PRO A 41 11.66 7.02 -2.58
C PRO A 41 10.30 7.64 -2.22
N SER A 42 9.25 6.83 -2.25
CA SER A 42 7.89 7.28 -1.90
C SER A 42 7.49 6.74 -0.52
N HIS A 43 7.76 5.46 -0.27
CA HIS A 43 7.42 4.81 1.00
C HIS A 43 8.39 3.66 1.32
N GLN A 44 8.49 3.35 2.61
CA GLN A 44 9.20 2.21 3.14
C GLN A 44 8.22 1.28 3.83
N ILE A 45 8.39 -0.03 3.64
CA ILE A 45 7.58 -1.06 4.29
C ILE A 45 8.50 -1.89 5.17
N HIS A 46 8.30 -1.79 6.48
CA HIS A 46 9.00 -2.59 7.46
C HIS A 46 8.18 -3.84 7.78
N LEU A 47 8.85 -4.99 7.80
CA LEU A 47 8.27 -6.30 8.08
C LEU A 47 9.01 -6.91 9.27
N LYS A 48 8.25 -7.31 10.30
CA LYS A 48 8.80 -7.96 11.49
C LYS A 48 7.73 -8.73 12.23
N ALA A 49 8.00 -10.00 12.55
CA ALA A 49 7.20 -10.79 13.47
C ALA A 49 5.68 -10.75 13.19
N GLY A 50 5.28 -10.89 11.92
CA GLY A 50 3.87 -10.82 11.52
C GLY A 50 3.27 -9.41 11.49
N LYS A 51 4.07 -8.35 11.63
CA LYS A 51 3.63 -6.95 11.59
C LYS A 51 4.17 -6.25 10.37
N VAL A 52 3.40 -5.29 9.89
CA VAL A 52 3.74 -4.43 8.74
C VAL A 52 3.65 -2.98 9.20
N SER A 53 4.67 -2.19 8.92
CA SER A 53 4.65 -0.74 9.13
C SER A 53 4.99 -0.03 7.82
N ILE A 54 4.18 0.93 7.41
CA ILE A 54 4.45 1.75 6.23
C ILE A 54 4.84 3.15 6.70
N ALA A 55 5.99 3.64 6.23
CA ALA A 55 6.49 4.98 6.46
C ALA A 55 6.59 5.76 5.16
N ASN A 56 6.38 7.08 5.22
CA ASN A 56 6.68 7.95 4.07
C ASN A 56 8.19 8.22 3.94
N ALA A 57 8.58 8.95 2.89
CA ALA A 57 9.95 9.36 2.65
C ALA A 57 10.62 10.20 3.77
N ASN A 58 9.84 10.76 4.71
CA ASN A 58 10.36 11.50 5.87
C ASN A 58 10.47 10.62 7.14
N ASP A 59 10.43 9.30 6.98
CA ASP A 59 10.45 8.32 8.07
C ASP A 59 9.33 8.53 9.10
N LYS A 60 8.25 9.22 8.71
CA LYS A 60 7.05 9.28 9.53
C LYS A 60 6.19 8.10 9.17
N ARG A 61 5.98 7.25 10.16
CA ARG A 61 5.05 6.15 10.08
C ARG A 61 3.65 6.67 9.74
N LEU A 62 3.06 6.06 8.74
CA LEU A 62 1.71 6.35 8.28
C LEU A 62 0.75 5.25 8.69
N LEU A 63 1.19 3.99 8.64
CA LEU A 63 0.32 2.84 8.85
C LEU A 63 1.01 1.75 9.64
N VAL A 64 0.27 1.10 10.53
CA VAL A 64 0.66 -0.13 11.22
C VAL A 64 -0.39 -1.19 10.96
N TYR A 65 0.03 -2.42 10.66
CA TYR A 65 -0.81 -3.60 10.63
C TYR A 65 -0.21 -4.72 11.49
N ASP A 66 -1.07 -5.40 12.24
CA ASP A 66 -0.72 -6.55 13.06
C ASP A 66 -1.55 -7.77 12.61
N SER A 67 -0.89 -8.78 12.03
CA SER A 67 -1.57 -9.98 11.53
C SER A 67 -2.18 -10.85 12.63
N ALA A 68 -1.68 -10.78 13.87
CA ALA A 68 -2.21 -11.59 14.97
C ALA A 68 -3.57 -11.09 15.44
N THR A 69 -3.78 -9.76 15.41
CA THR A 69 -5.07 -9.14 15.73
C THR A 69 -5.91 -8.83 14.50
N ASN A 70 -5.32 -8.90 13.31
CA ASN A 70 -5.91 -8.50 12.04
C ASN A 70 -6.45 -7.07 12.09
N THR A 71 -5.65 -6.14 12.63
CA THR A 71 -5.98 -4.72 12.74
C THR A 71 -4.97 -3.89 11.97
N ALA A 72 -5.46 -2.89 11.23
CA ALA A 72 -4.62 -1.83 10.67
C ALA A 72 -5.01 -0.48 11.27
N SER A 73 -4.03 0.40 11.44
CA SER A 73 -4.22 1.74 11.99
C SER A 73 -3.39 2.76 11.21
N VAL A 74 -3.98 3.89 10.87
CA VAL A 74 -3.27 5.08 10.38
C VAL A 74 -2.83 5.91 11.57
N VAL A 75 -1.58 6.38 11.54
CA VAL A 75 -1.00 7.22 12.59
C VAL A 75 -0.64 8.59 11.98
N ASP A 76 -1.34 9.64 12.41
CA ASP A 76 -1.00 11.02 12.06
C ASP A 76 -0.16 11.64 13.19
N HIS A 77 1.16 11.64 12.98
CA HIS A 77 2.11 12.23 13.94
C HIS A 77 2.00 13.76 14.04
N GLY A 78 1.48 14.44 13.02
CA GLY A 78 1.30 15.90 13.04
C GLY A 78 0.13 16.31 13.92
N LYS A 79 -0.97 15.57 13.84
CA LYS A 79 -2.18 15.80 14.65
C LYS A 79 -2.21 15.04 15.97
N LYS A 80 -1.29 14.07 16.16
CA LYS A 80 -1.32 13.11 17.27
C LYS A 80 -2.63 12.32 17.31
N GLU A 81 -3.05 11.85 16.14
CA GLU A 81 -4.29 11.11 15.96
C GLU A 81 -4.01 9.69 15.43
N VAL A 82 -4.87 8.76 15.83
CA VAL A 82 -4.87 7.38 15.35
C VAL A 82 -6.28 7.04 14.86
N ALA A 83 -6.36 6.42 13.70
CA ALA A 83 -7.62 5.93 13.16
C ALA A 83 -7.47 4.47 12.73
N GLU A 84 -8.41 3.63 13.14
CA GLU A 84 -8.43 2.21 12.78
C GLU A 84 -9.03 2.04 11.37
N LEU A 85 -8.36 1.25 10.54
CA LEU A 85 -8.74 0.98 9.15
C LEU A 85 -9.66 -0.23 9.04
N ASN A 86 -10.85 -0.18 9.64
CA ASN A 86 -11.83 -1.24 9.47
C ASN A 86 -12.83 -0.92 8.35
N ARG A 87 -13.66 -1.91 7.99
CA ARG A 87 -14.66 -1.76 6.93
C ARG A 87 -15.58 -0.55 7.12
N ALA A 88 -16.01 -0.27 8.35
CA ALA A 88 -16.86 0.88 8.62
C ALA A 88 -16.14 2.21 8.33
N ALA A 89 -14.86 2.32 8.67
CA ALA A 89 -14.04 3.49 8.33
C ALA A 89 -13.89 3.68 6.82
N PHE A 90 -13.74 2.60 6.06
CA PHE A 90 -13.69 2.68 4.60
C PHE A 90 -15.05 3.00 3.96
N GLU A 91 -16.16 2.51 4.53
CA GLU A 91 -17.52 2.85 4.08
C GLU A 91 -17.84 4.33 4.36
N GLU A 92 -17.42 4.87 5.52
CA GLU A 92 -17.53 6.29 5.85
C GLU A 92 -16.74 7.15 4.85
N MET A 93 -15.48 6.78 4.58
CA MET A 93 -14.67 7.45 3.56
C MET A 93 -15.32 7.37 2.17
N ALA A 94 -15.84 6.21 1.79
CA ALA A 94 -16.50 6.04 0.50
C ALA A 94 -17.71 6.97 0.37
N ALA A 95 -18.52 7.07 1.42
CA ALA A 95 -19.67 7.97 1.46
C ALA A 95 -19.25 9.44 1.33
N GLU A 96 -18.19 9.86 2.03
CA GLU A 96 -17.67 11.23 1.96
C GLU A 96 -17.09 11.57 0.60
N LEU A 97 -16.38 10.62 -0.04
CA LEU A 97 -15.87 10.80 -1.40
C LEU A 97 -17.01 10.92 -2.42
N ILE A 98 -18.07 10.11 -2.28
CA ILE A 98 -19.25 10.20 -3.15
C ILE A 98 -19.90 11.58 -2.99
N GLU A 99 -20.07 12.05 -1.75
CA GLU A 99 -20.67 13.36 -1.48
C GLU A 99 -19.81 14.52 -2.00
N THR A 100 -18.49 14.45 -1.78
CA THR A 100 -17.54 15.43 -2.30
C THR A 100 -17.60 15.49 -3.82
N GLN A 101 -17.62 14.33 -4.49
CA GLN A 101 -17.74 14.28 -5.94
C GLN A 101 -19.08 14.85 -6.43
N ARG A 102 -20.18 14.59 -5.71
CA ARG A 102 -21.49 15.18 -6.02
C ARG A 102 -21.43 16.71 -5.95
N LEU A 103 -20.87 17.28 -4.88
CA LEU A 103 -20.72 18.72 -4.71
C LEU A 103 -19.85 19.35 -5.81
N VAL A 104 -18.73 18.71 -6.16
CA VAL A 104 -17.84 19.16 -7.24
C VAL A 104 -18.59 19.15 -8.57
N LEU A 105 -19.37 18.11 -8.87
CA LEU A 105 -20.18 18.04 -10.09
C LEU A 105 -21.24 19.15 -10.12
N GLU A 106 -21.91 19.44 -9.02
CA GLU A 106 -22.89 20.54 -8.93
C GLU A 106 -22.24 21.91 -9.14
N GLU A 107 -21.07 22.15 -8.57
CA GLU A 107 -20.32 23.38 -8.77
C GLU A 107 -19.87 23.53 -10.24
N MET A 108 -19.39 22.44 -10.84
CA MET A 108 -19.04 22.41 -12.26
C MET A 108 -20.26 22.67 -13.14
N GLU A 109 -21.43 22.10 -12.83
CA GLU A 109 -22.68 22.36 -13.54
C GLU A 109 -23.15 23.81 -13.41
N GLY A 110 -22.95 24.44 -12.26
CA GLY A 110 -23.16 25.87 -12.07
C GLY A 110 -22.28 26.68 -13.03
N LYS A 111 -20.98 26.40 -13.04
CA LYS A 111 -19.99 27.07 -13.91
C LYS A 111 -20.24 26.82 -15.40
N LEU A 112 -20.84 25.69 -15.79
CA LEU A 112 -21.22 25.41 -17.18
C LEU A 112 -22.21 26.44 -17.74
N ARG A 113 -23.10 27.02 -16.92
CA ARG A 113 -24.13 27.95 -17.40
C ARG A 113 -23.52 29.24 -17.96
N ASP A 114 -22.40 29.66 -17.38
CA ASP A 114 -21.72 30.92 -17.72
C ASP A 114 -20.66 30.75 -18.81
N LEU A 115 -20.37 29.51 -19.24
CA LEU A 115 -19.37 29.22 -20.26
C LEU A 115 -19.92 29.37 -21.70
N PRO A 116 -19.07 29.81 -22.65
CA PRO A 116 -19.38 29.77 -24.09
C PRO A 116 -19.77 28.35 -24.53
N LYS A 117 -20.65 28.26 -25.54
CA LYS A 117 -21.25 26.99 -26.02
C LYS A 117 -20.20 25.92 -26.34
N GLU A 118 -19.08 26.32 -26.93
CA GLU A 118 -17.98 25.43 -27.30
C GLU A 118 -17.31 24.79 -26.08
N LYS A 119 -17.03 25.58 -25.03
CA LYS A 119 -16.45 25.11 -23.77
C LYS A 119 -17.44 24.27 -22.95
N ARG A 120 -18.74 24.56 -23.09
CA ARG A 120 -19.81 23.77 -22.48
C ARG A 120 -19.87 22.35 -22.99
N GLU A 121 -19.74 22.15 -24.31
CA GLU A 121 -19.75 20.82 -24.93
C GLU A 121 -18.49 20.02 -24.61
N GLU A 122 -17.33 20.68 -24.58
CA GLU A 122 -16.07 20.07 -24.15
C GLU A 122 -16.18 19.57 -22.71
N LEU A 123 -16.62 20.43 -21.79
CA LEU A 123 -16.72 20.10 -20.38
C LEU A 123 -17.87 19.11 -20.10
N ARG A 124 -18.96 19.11 -20.88
CA ARG A 124 -19.99 18.06 -20.85
C ARG A 124 -19.44 16.68 -21.17
N ARG A 125 -18.59 16.56 -22.19
CA ARG A 125 -17.95 15.28 -22.53
C ARG A 125 -17.05 14.79 -21.40
N VAL A 126 -16.32 15.70 -20.76
CA VAL A 126 -15.50 15.36 -19.58
C VAL A 126 -16.37 14.88 -18.42
N MET A 127 -17.46 15.58 -18.10
CA MET A 127 -18.39 15.17 -17.05
C MET A 127 -19.07 13.83 -17.35
N GLU A 128 -19.35 13.52 -18.62
CA GLU A 128 -19.97 12.26 -19.02
C GLU A 128 -19.00 11.07 -18.85
N VAL A 129 -17.69 11.31 -19.07
CA VAL A 129 -16.63 10.32 -18.79
C VAL A 129 -16.45 10.12 -17.28
N LEU A 130 -16.49 11.20 -16.49
CA LEU A 130 -16.45 11.14 -15.03
C LEU A 130 -17.68 10.42 -14.45
N HIS A 131 -18.88 10.71 -14.96
CA HIS A 131 -20.10 10.00 -14.56
C HIS A 131 -20.04 8.51 -14.90
N ARG A 132 -19.56 8.13 -16.09
CA ARG A 132 -19.40 6.71 -16.47
C ARG A 132 -18.34 5.97 -15.65
N SER A 133 -17.40 6.68 -15.04
CA SER A 133 -16.42 6.07 -14.13
C SER A 133 -16.95 5.92 -12.69
N ASN A 134 -18.08 6.57 -12.39
CA ASN A 134 -18.74 6.60 -11.08
C ASN A 134 -20.10 5.90 -11.04
N ASP A 135 -20.47 5.18 -12.11
CA ASP A 135 -21.74 4.45 -12.16
C ASP A 135 -21.81 3.45 -10.97
N PRO A 136 -22.83 3.52 -10.09
CA PRO A 136 -22.97 2.60 -8.96
C PRO A 136 -23.10 1.13 -9.39
N ASP A 137 -23.58 0.83 -10.59
CA ASP A 137 -23.55 -0.54 -11.14
C ASP A 137 -22.14 -0.96 -11.61
N SER A 138 -21.21 0.00 -11.68
CA SER A 138 -19.77 -0.22 -11.83
C SER A 138 -19.00 -0.09 -10.51
N ALA A 139 -19.66 0.23 -9.39
CA ALA A 139 -19.06 0.25 -8.05
C ALA A 139 -18.66 -1.14 -7.53
N GLY A 140 -19.15 -2.22 -8.15
CA GLY A 140 -18.62 -3.59 -7.99
C GLY A 140 -17.53 -3.98 -9.00
N LYS A 141 -17.22 -3.09 -9.97
CA LYS A 141 -16.20 -3.25 -11.01
C LYS A 141 -15.20 -2.11 -10.98
N ALA A 142 -14.77 -1.72 -9.77
CA ALA A 142 -13.42 -1.18 -9.62
C ALA A 142 -12.52 -2.14 -10.38
N GLY A 143 -11.96 -1.69 -11.51
CA GLY A 143 -11.31 -2.61 -12.44
C GLY A 143 -10.24 -3.39 -11.69
N GLU A 144 -10.52 -4.67 -11.45
CA GLU A 144 -9.61 -5.59 -10.81
C GLU A 144 -8.36 -5.64 -11.69
N LEU A 145 -7.19 -5.46 -11.08
CA LEU A 145 -5.94 -5.61 -11.80
C LEU A 145 -5.72 -7.11 -11.99
N ARG A 146 -5.85 -7.56 -13.24
CA ARG A 146 -5.58 -8.94 -13.59
C ARG A 146 -4.13 -9.05 -14.06
N PHE A 147 -3.38 -9.97 -13.46
CA PHE A 147 -2.00 -10.26 -13.83
C PHE A 147 -1.95 -11.51 -14.68
N GLU A 148 -1.34 -11.43 -15.87
CA GLU A 148 -1.16 -12.56 -16.76
C GLU A 148 0.33 -12.80 -17.00
N THR A 149 0.87 -13.88 -16.43
CA THR A 149 2.29 -14.21 -16.59
C THR A 149 2.62 -14.46 -18.06
N THR A 150 3.66 -13.82 -18.58
CA THR A 150 4.01 -13.94 -20.00
C THR A 150 4.90 -15.14 -20.30
N GLY A 151 5.21 -15.98 -19.30
CA GLY A 151 6.25 -17.02 -19.35
C GLY A 151 7.68 -16.50 -19.46
N LYS A 152 7.89 -15.18 -19.52
CA LYS A 152 9.21 -14.56 -19.60
C LYS A 152 9.77 -14.33 -18.20
N THR A 153 11.08 -14.48 -18.08
CA THR A 153 11.81 -14.13 -16.87
C THR A 153 12.73 -12.95 -17.13
N GLY A 154 13.15 -12.28 -16.07
CA GLY A 154 14.11 -11.19 -16.13
C GLY A 154 14.87 -11.08 -14.82
N GLU A 155 15.52 -9.93 -14.65
CA GLU A 155 16.28 -9.61 -13.46
C GLU A 155 15.85 -8.24 -12.93
N TRP A 156 15.73 -8.11 -11.61
CA TRP A 156 15.48 -6.86 -10.90
C TRP A 156 16.31 -6.85 -9.62
N LEU A 157 17.13 -5.83 -9.41
CA LEU A 157 18.07 -5.74 -8.27
C LEU A 157 18.95 -7.00 -8.10
N GLY A 158 19.41 -7.60 -9.20
CA GLY A 158 20.20 -8.84 -9.15
C GLY A 158 19.39 -10.10 -8.82
N LYS A 159 18.05 -10.00 -8.73
CA LYS A 159 17.16 -11.12 -8.39
C LYS A 159 16.35 -11.55 -9.60
N LYS A 160 16.13 -12.85 -9.73
CA LYS A 160 15.29 -13.42 -10.80
C LYS A 160 13.83 -13.05 -10.57
N VAL A 161 13.19 -12.54 -11.62
CA VAL A 161 11.78 -12.14 -11.62
C VAL A 161 11.03 -12.76 -12.79
N LYS A 162 9.71 -12.89 -12.65
CA LYS A 162 8.76 -13.22 -13.73
C LYS A 162 8.15 -11.93 -14.28
N ARG A 163 7.84 -11.91 -15.56
CA ARG A 163 7.09 -10.81 -16.17
C ARG A 163 5.61 -11.17 -16.29
N ALA A 164 4.74 -10.24 -15.95
CA ALA A 164 3.32 -10.31 -16.23
C ALA A 164 2.84 -9.09 -17.03
N ASN A 165 1.84 -9.30 -17.87
CA ASN A 165 1.01 -8.23 -18.38
C ASN A 165 -0.02 -7.88 -17.31
N VAL A 166 -0.25 -6.58 -17.11
CA VAL A 166 -1.25 -6.08 -16.16
C VAL A 166 -2.41 -5.54 -16.95
N TYR A 167 -3.60 -6.05 -16.67
CA TYR A 167 -4.83 -5.62 -17.31
C TYR A 167 -5.70 -4.90 -16.29
N LEU A 168 -6.23 -3.75 -16.68
CA LEU A 168 -7.29 -3.09 -15.96
C LEU A 168 -8.58 -3.37 -16.73
N ARG A 169 -9.45 -4.23 -16.16
CA ARG A 169 -10.57 -4.82 -16.90
C ARG A 169 -10.03 -5.63 -18.09
N GLU A 170 -10.45 -5.33 -19.32
CA GLU A 170 -10.01 -6.03 -20.53
C GLU A 170 -8.90 -5.29 -21.28
N LYS A 171 -8.50 -4.10 -20.83
CA LYS A 171 -7.45 -3.30 -21.49
C LYS A 171 -6.11 -3.54 -20.82
N MET A 172 -5.06 -3.76 -21.61
CA MET A 172 -3.70 -3.75 -21.11
C MET A 172 -3.41 -2.39 -20.49
N TRP A 173 -2.96 -2.39 -19.25
CA TRP A 173 -2.67 -1.21 -18.46
C TRP A 173 -1.16 -1.02 -18.28
N GLY A 174 -0.40 -2.12 -18.27
CA GLY A 174 1.05 -2.07 -18.11
C GLY A 174 1.70 -3.44 -18.03
N THR A 175 2.90 -3.46 -17.47
CA THR A 175 3.64 -4.70 -17.18
C THR A 175 4.12 -4.71 -15.74
N ALA A 176 4.18 -5.88 -15.12
CA ALA A 176 4.71 -6.07 -13.79
C ALA A 176 5.91 -7.00 -13.81
N LEU A 177 6.86 -6.74 -12.90
CA LEU A 177 7.87 -7.70 -12.48
C LEU A 177 7.44 -8.28 -11.14
N ILE A 178 7.40 -9.61 -11.10
CA ILE A 178 6.88 -10.37 -9.97
C ILE A 178 8.01 -11.27 -9.45
N ALA A 179 8.15 -11.34 -8.14
CA ALA A 179 9.15 -12.15 -7.47
C ALA A 179 8.51 -13.03 -6.37
N ASP A 180 9.14 -14.17 -6.10
CA ASP A 180 8.82 -14.96 -4.92
C ASP A 180 9.51 -14.30 -3.71
N GLY A 181 8.87 -14.23 -2.54
CA GLY A 181 9.45 -13.59 -1.36
C GLY A 181 10.86 -14.11 -1.03
N ALA A 182 11.06 -15.43 -1.11
CA ALA A 182 12.37 -16.04 -0.89
C ALA A 182 13.42 -15.64 -1.94
N SER A 183 13.03 -15.39 -3.20
CA SER A 183 13.99 -15.04 -4.26
C SER A 183 14.57 -13.63 -4.06
N ILE A 184 13.87 -12.79 -3.32
CA ILE A 184 14.32 -11.44 -2.96
C ILE A 184 14.85 -11.33 -1.53
N GLY A 185 14.94 -12.45 -0.80
CA GLY A 185 15.53 -12.51 0.53
C GLY A 185 14.56 -12.31 1.70
N LEU A 186 13.25 -12.24 1.45
CA LEU A 186 12.27 -12.21 2.54
C LEU A 186 12.19 -13.57 3.24
N SER A 187 12.05 -13.54 4.56
CA SER A 187 11.70 -14.72 5.33
C SER A 187 10.27 -15.17 4.99
N ALA A 188 9.95 -16.43 5.27
CA ALA A 188 8.58 -16.94 5.10
C ALA A 188 7.58 -16.17 5.99
N GLU A 189 8.01 -15.73 7.17
CA GLU A 189 7.20 -14.96 8.11
C GLU A 189 6.91 -13.55 7.59
N ASP A 190 7.94 -12.83 7.13
CA ASP A 190 7.78 -11.48 6.56
C ASP A 190 6.88 -11.51 5.32
N PHE A 191 7.09 -12.51 4.46
CA PHE A 191 6.26 -12.70 3.28
C PHE A 191 4.80 -13.01 3.64
N SER A 192 4.57 -13.84 4.66
CA SER A 192 3.23 -14.10 5.18
C SER A 192 2.59 -12.85 5.78
N ALA A 193 3.36 -11.97 6.43
CA ALA A 193 2.87 -10.70 6.98
C ALA A 193 2.41 -9.75 5.86
N ALA A 194 3.22 -9.60 4.80
CA ALA A 194 2.87 -8.82 3.62
C ALA A 194 1.61 -9.37 2.92
N LEU A 195 1.49 -10.70 2.82
CA LEU A 195 0.30 -11.36 2.28
C LEU A 195 -0.95 -11.13 3.13
N ALA A 196 -0.83 -11.27 4.45
CA ALA A 196 -1.93 -11.04 5.38
C ALA A 196 -2.41 -9.59 5.31
N PHE A 197 -1.48 -8.64 5.21
CA PHE A 197 -1.75 -7.22 5.02
C PHE A 197 -2.54 -6.95 3.74
N GLN A 198 -2.09 -7.47 2.59
CA GLN A 198 -2.81 -7.31 1.32
C GLN A 198 -4.23 -7.87 1.40
N ARG A 199 -4.37 -9.10 1.92
CA ARG A 199 -5.69 -9.75 2.08
C ARG A 199 -6.61 -8.97 3.01
N TYR A 200 -6.07 -8.40 4.08
CA TYR A 200 -6.83 -7.54 4.97
C TYR A 200 -7.39 -6.34 4.19
N PHE A 201 -6.52 -5.63 3.46
CA PHE A 201 -6.91 -4.50 2.63
C PHE A 201 -7.97 -4.89 1.59
N ASP A 202 -7.72 -5.95 0.82
CA ASP A 202 -8.69 -6.45 -0.17
C ASP A 202 -10.05 -6.75 0.48
N SER A 203 -10.05 -7.31 1.70
CA SER A 203 -11.28 -7.67 2.40
C SER A 203 -12.08 -6.46 2.87
N VAL A 204 -11.42 -5.39 3.33
CA VAL A 204 -12.08 -4.18 3.84
C VAL A 204 -12.46 -3.22 2.72
N THR A 205 -11.77 -3.27 1.57
CA THR A 205 -12.10 -2.45 0.39
C THR A 205 -13.03 -3.13 -0.60
N LYS A 206 -13.36 -4.41 -0.40
CA LYS A 206 -14.21 -5.17 -1.31
C LYS A 206 -15.60 -4.54 -1.49
N GLY A 207 -15.95 -4.24 -2.74
CA GLY A 207 -17.25 -3.67 -3.11
C GLY A 207 -17.36 -2.15 -2.88
N LEU A 208 -16.26 -1.49 -2.51
CA LEU A 208 -16.21 -0.03 -2.43
C LEU A 208 -15.93 0.61 -3.80
N PRO A 209 -16.28 1.90 -3.97
CA PRO A 209 -15.98 2.64 -5.19
C PRO A 209 -14.50 2.59 -5.56
N ALA A 210 -14.20 2.56 -6.87
CA ALA A 210 -12.85 2.46 -7.40
C ALA A 210 -11.89 3.56 -6.89
N ALA A 211 -12.43 4.76 -6.63
CA ALA A 211 -11.68 5.88 -6.08
C ALA A 211 -11.07 5.56 -4.70
N VAL A 212 -11.77 4.82 -3.84
CA VAL A 212 -11.26 4.37 -2.53
C VAL A 212 -10.06 3.44 -2.75
N GLY A 213 -10.20 2.45 -3.63
CA GLY A 213 -9.10 1.54 -3.97
C GLY A 213 -7.89 2.23 -4.63
N GLN A 214 -8.10 3.38 -5.27
CA GLN A 214 -7.00 4.19 -5.83
C GLN A 214 -6.24 4.97 -4.77
N LEU A 215 -6.91 5.49 -3.73
CA LEU A 215 -6.27 6.27 -2.66
C LEU A 215 -5.26 5.45 -1.85
N PHE A 216 -5.54 4.17 -1.66
CA PHE A 216 -4.65 3.25 -0.93
C PHE A 216 -3.66 2.53 -1.85
N GLY A 217 -3.58 2.98 -3.11
CA GLY A 217 -2.75 2.41 -4.13
C GLY A 217 -3.38 1.14 -4.71
N LYS A 218 -3.67 1.17 -6.01
CA LYS A 218 -3.79 -0.06 -6.82
C LYS A 218 -2.48 -0.85 -6.89
N SER A 219 -1.42 -0.34 -6.25
CA SER A 219 -0.15 -0.98 -5.99
C SER A 219 -0.33 -2.08 -4.95
N GLY A 220 -1.15 -3.09 -5.25
CA GLY A 220 -1.07 -4.33 -4.52
C GLY A 220 0.40 -4.73 -4.48
N ILE A 221 0.93 -4.96 -3.29
CA ILE A 221 2.32 -5.42 -3.16
C ILE A 221 2.39 -6.87 -3.65
N VAL A 222 1.24 -7.52 -3.79
CA VAL A 222 1.10 -8.93 -4.10
C VAL A 222 0.04 -9.15 -5.19
N THR A 223 0.30 -10.09 -6.08
CA THR A 223 -0.69 -10.63 -7.03
C THR A 223 -1.71 -11.54 -6.34
N GLU A 224 -2.81 -11.86 -7.05
CA GLU A 224 -3.86 -12.79 -6.56
C GLU A 224 -3.32 -14.18 -6.16
N ASP A 225 -2.31 -14.67 -6.88
CA ASP A 225 -1.63 -15.94 -6.59
C ASP A 225 -0.57 -15.82 -5.49
N GLY A 226 -0.49 -14.66 -4.85
CA GLY A 226 0.33 -14.46 -3.67
C GLY A 226 1.79 -14.14 -3.96
N GLN A 227 2.16 -13.71 -5.17
CA GLN A 227 3.54 -13.34 -5.50
C GLN A 227 3.79 -11.83 -5.36
N LEU A 228 5.00 -11.42 -4.96
CA LEU A 228 5.31 -10.00 -4.72
C LEU A 228 5.51 -9.23 -6.03
N ILE A 229 4.83 -8.10 -6.20
CA ILE A 229 5.05 -7.15 -7.28
C ILE A 229 6.23 -6.25 -6.87
N VAL A 230 7.37 -6.45 -7.52
CA VAL A 230 8.60 -5.67 -7.25
C VAL A 230 8.77 -4.49 -8.18
N LYS A 231 8.01 -4.44 -9.28
CA LYS A 231 7.98 -3.32 -10.21
C LYS A 231 6.68 -3.32 -10.99
N LEU A 232 6.14 -2.15 -11.24
CA LEU A 232 4.96 -1.90 -12.03
C LEU A 232 5.26 -0.77 -13.01
N ASP A 233 5.27 -1.10 -14.29
CA ASP A 233 5.47 -0.17 -15.39
C ASP A 233 4.12 0.11 -16.04
N GLN A 234 3.62 1.33 -15.91
CA GLN A 234 2.37 1.72 -16.56
C GLN A 234 2.61 2.00 -18.04
N GLU A 235 1.69 1.56 -18.90
CA GLU A 235 1.77 1.86 -20.33
C GLU A 235 1.57 3.37 -20.55
N LYS A 236 2.38 3.92 -21.44
CA LYS A 236 2.37 5.35 -21.79
C LYS A 236 0.98 5.75 -22.31
N SER A 237 0.32 6.71 -21.65
CA SER A 237 -0.93 7.29 -22.15
C SER A 237 -0.62 8.60 -22.89
N GLY A 238 -0.55 8.54 -24.22
CA GLY A 238 -0.24 9.73 -25.03
C GLY A 238 1.21 10.19 -24.93
N ASP A 239 1.43 11.49 -24.71
CA ASP A 239 2.77 12.10 -24.68
C ASP A 239 3.46 12.03 -23.31
N GLU A 240 2.72 11.74 -22.23
CA GLU A 240 3.24 11.70 -20.86
C GLU A 240 4.29 10.60 -20.66
N PRO A 241 5.40 10.83 -19.94
CA PRO A 241 6.41 9.81 -19.70
C PRO A 241 5.80 8.60 -18.98
N ALA A 242 6.24 7.39 -19.35
CA ALA A 242 5.83 6.18 -18.66
C ALA A 242 6.26 6.27 -17.18
N GLU A 243 5.29 6.15 -16.27
CA GLU A 243 5.58 6.10 -14.84
C GLU A 243 5.86 4.65 -14.43
N SER A 244 6.90 4.51 -13.61
CA SER A 244 7.28 3.23 -13.03
C SER A 244 7.31 3.36 -11.52
N ILE A 245 6.59 2.49 -10.83
CA ILE A 245 6.66 2.34 -9.37
C ILE A 245 7.35 1.01 -9.11
N GLY A 246 8.36 0.98 -8.26
CA GLY A 246 9.05 -0.26 -7.98
C GLY A 246 9.85 -0.24 -6.69
N LEU A 247 10.21 -1.46 -6.29
CA LEU A 247 11.14 -1.72 -5.23
C LEU A 247 12.53 -1.24 -5.65
N LEU A 248 13.06 -0.27 -4.92
CA LEU A 248 14.37 0.32 -5.14
C LEU A 248 15.47 -0.46 -4.41
N ARG A 249 15.17 -0.94 -3.21
CA ARG A 249 16.12 -1.68 -2.36
C ARG A 249 15.39 -2.54 -1.34
N ILE A 250 16.10 -3.56 -0.86
CA ILE A 250 15.72 -4.42 0.25
C ILE A 250 16.85 -4.35 1.27
N ASP A 251 16.51 -3.94 2.48
CA ASP A 251 17.43 -3.88 3.62
C ASP A 251 17.06 -4.98 4.62
N HIS A 252 18.07 -5.70 5.12
CA HIS A 252 17.92 -6.81 6.08
C HIS A 252 18.50 -6.45 7.45
N GLU A 253 18.35 -5.19 7.84
CA GLU A 253 18.79 -4.69 9.14
C GLU A 253 17.68 -4.88 10.18
N PRO A 254 18.03 -5.09 11.46
CA PRO A 254 17.04 -5.13 12.53
C PRO A 254 16.18 -3.87 12.52
N VAL A 255 14.86 -4.04 12.49
CA VAL A 255 13.89 -2.95 12.56
C VAL A 255 13.51 -2.72 14.02
N GLU A 256 13.60 -1.48 14.47
CA GLU A 256 13.20 -1.11 15.84
C GLU A 256 11.72 -1.44 16.09
N SER A 257 11.41 -2.05 17.24
CA SER A 257 10.04 -2.46 17.58
C SER A 257 9.05 -1.28 17.61
N GLY A 258 9.56 -0.08 17.91
CA GLY A 258 8.77 1.15 17.96
C GLY A 258 8.06 1.46 16.64
N TRP A 259 8.55 0.97 15.49
CA TRP A 259 7.87 1.11 14.19
C TRP A 259 6.49 0.46 14.16
N PHE A 260 6.26 -0.57 14.96
CA PHE A 260 5.02 -1.35 14.94
C PHE A 260 4.06 -1.01 16.09
N GLU A 261 4.36 0.01 16.89
CA GLU A 261 3.56 0.41 18.05
C GLU A 261 2.60 1.55 17.72
N VAL A 262 1.30 1.34 17.91
CA VAL A 262 0.32 2.42 17.86
C VAL A 262 0.44 3.26 19.15
N PRO A 263 0.75 4.57 19.08
CA PRO A 263 0.93 5.38 20.28
C PRO A 263 -0.38 5.45 21.10
N SER A 264 -0.30 5.10 22.37
CA SER A 264 -1.48 5.04 23.25
C SER A 264 -1.94 6.41 23.76
N ASP A 265 -1.07 7.42 23.66
CA ASP A 265 -1.33 8.81 24.03
C ASP A 265 -1.99 9.62 22.89
N PHE A 266 -2.13 9.05 21.69
CA PHE A 266 -2.76 9.70 20.55
C PHE A 266 -4.29 9.62 20.65
N ALA A 267 -4.97 10.66 20.17
CA ALA A 267 -6.42 10.70 20.14
C ALA A 267 -6.98 9.74 19.08
N LYS A 268 -7.99 8.97 19.44
CA LYS A 268 -8.71 8.12 18.47
C LYS A 268 -9.64 8.98 17.63
N THR A 269 -9.58 8.83 16.30
CA THR A 269 -10.42 9.56 15.35
C THR A 269 -10.99 8.62 14.28
N SER A 270 -11.98 9.08 13.51
CA SER A 270 -12.42 8.41 12.28
C SER A 270 -11.52 8.81 11.10
N LEU A 271 -11.43 7.95 10.09
CA LEU A 271 -10.68 8.29 8.88
C LEU A 271 -11.46 9.37 8.12
N LYS A 272 -10.95 10.59 8.14
CA LYS A 272 -11.44 11.66 7.27
C LYS A 272 -10.54 11.73 6.03
N PRO A 273 -11.10 11.82 4.81
CA PRO A 273 -10.36 12.24 3.64
C PRO A 273 -9.56 13.51 3.97
N HIS A 274 -8.32 13.56 3.49
CA HIS A 274 -7.55 14.78 3.56
C HIS A 274 -8.25 15.84 2.69
N ASP A 275 -8.68 16.95 3.29
CA ASP A 275 -9.20 18.12 2.58
C ASP A 275 -8.02 19.03 2.19
N PRO A 276 -7.58 19.03 0.92
CA PRO A 276 -6.48 19.88 0.48
C PRO A 276 -6.85 21.38 0.48
N ALA A 277 -8.14 21.73 0.45
CA ALA A 277 -8.57 23.12 0.47
C ALA A 277 -8.30 23.77 1.83
N ALA A 278 -8.52 23.03 2.92
CA ALA A 278 -8.27 23.50 4.29
C ALA A 278 -6.79 23.84 4.58
N GLU A 279 -5.82 23.27 3.85
CA GLU A 279 -4.41 23.64 3.99
C GLU A 279 -4.03 24.90 3.20
N SER A 280 -4.74 25.21 2.12
CA SER A 280 -4.47 26.40 1.31
C SER A 280 -4.83 27.71 2.02
N GLU A 281 -5.82 27.68 2.93
CA GLU A 281 -6.25 28.85 3.69
C GLU A 281 -5.30 29.21 4.85
N LYS A 282 -4.43 28.29 5.29
CA LYS A 282 -3.50 28.52 6.40
C LYS A 282 -2.19 29.24 6.02
N LYS A 283 -1.96 29.51 4.73
CA LYS A 283 -0.71 30.12 4.23
C LYS A 283 -0.81 31.58 3.80
N THR A 284 -1.96 32.22 3.99
CA THR A 284 -2.14 33.64 3.62
C THR A 284 -2.42 34.52 4.83
N ASP A 285 -1.48 34.59 5.77
CA ASP A 285 -1.29 35.79 6.57
C ASP A 285 0.06 36.39 6.16
N PRO A 286 0.09 37.46 5.34
CA PRO A 286 1.31 38.22 5.16
C PRO A 286 1.63 38.89 6.50
N GLU A 287 2.73 38.48 7.13
CA GLU A 287 3.38 39.26 8.19
C GLU A 287 3.52 40.70 7.67
N ALA A 288 2.67 41.58 8.19
CA ALA A 288 2.79 43.01 7.98
C ALA A 288 4.03 43.47 8.75
N THR A 289 5.18 43.48 8.09
CA THR A 289 6.34 44.26 8.51
C THR A 289 5.94 45.74 8.53
N GLU A 290 5.66 46.27 9.72
CA GLU A 290 5.69 47.70 9.99
C GLU A 290 7.14 48.20 9.78
N ASN A 291 7.28 49.23 8.95
CA ASN A 291 8.47 50.09 8.88
C ASN A 291 8.21 51.38 9.66
#